data_AF-A0A2U1VUW6-F1
#
_entry.id   AF-A0A2U1VUW6-F1
#
_cell.length_a   1.000
_cell.length_b   1.000
_cell.length_c   1.000
_cell.angle_alpha   90.00
_cell.angle_beta   90.00
_cell.angle_gamma   90.00
#
_symmetry.space_group_name_H-M   'P 1'
#
loop_
_entity.id
_entity.type
_entity.pdbx_description
1 polymer ?
#
loop_
_entity_poly.entity_id
_entity_poly.type
_entity_poly.pdbx_seq_one_letter_code
_entity_poly.pdbx_strand_id
1 'polypeptide(L)'
;MMDRSIRVAQPLHGRAARAGAVPVWALLVWSVLGGASAQASPSFDCKAAATPVEKAICADSKLADADQEIADVYKTLQGLSGTADKERLRSEQKAWIAQRNGCATAASPGACLGPVLDARRKALGEAVPAAVATVAGIVDGIAGDPAGAGRRLAELRGGLGKGWTAYLLRFGPSPDPAKANTLLREAVEGIDDSFARETAQGLDTSTDDGFLTALRVVSDEVEMAWPCSVMERRGKPAWKAMEPLYGSNRDNFGQYPTCKDDGALLDAPAWKAVDALLAPMLEAASARTGTIRSATFRQLNVDRLKSAVDPRLFVGDAPELAPLVTDAAGWRNPRWIDAGWGSRFRAAVDAAVAAWTPLLATRYGIATADARRIAEAVAAQGLSGSVGLITDNMELQKDTRLPDWLRGSWSWSGGADDTPFAAPSGTARIDAANVCVGTDCTGYDVAEQGEGVEIDAKQVKALGVTPAPGAAKQAVSLVSATGGSVTAIPLAGGNALVSGYGKATVLKRAAK
;
A
#
# COMPACT_ATOMS: atom_id res chain seq x y z
N MET A 1 -5.70 12.06 25.65
CA MET A 1 -4.43 11.96 26.40
C MET A 1 -3.75 10.67 25.96
N MET A 2 -2.44 10.71 25.74
CA MET A 2 -1.56 9.65 25.20
C MET A 2 -1.37 9.64 23.67
N ASP A 3 -0.57 10.63 23.26
CA ASP A 3 0.47 10.59 22.23
C ASP A 3 1.30 9.27 22.26
N ARG A 4 1.50 8.63 21.11
CA ARG A 4 2.59 7.68 20.88
C ARG A 4 3.04 7.70 19.41
N SER A 5 4.06 8.52 19.18
CA SER A 5 4.97 8.47 18.04
C SER A 5 5.58 7.06 17.84
N ILE A 6 5.45 6.50 16.64
CA ILE A 6 6.14 5.27 16.21
C ILE A 6 7.42 5.68 15.48
N ARG A 7 8.58 5.37 16.06
CA ARG A 7 9.88 5.48 15.39
C ARG A 7 10.15 4.22 14.57
N VAL A 8 10.42 4.41 13.28
CA VAL A 8 10.87 3.37 12.35
C VAL A 8 12.33 3.01 12.63
N ALA A 9 12.62 1.72 12.82
CA ALA A 9 13.96 1.18 12.93
C ALA A 9 14.57 0.94 11.53
N GLN A 10 15.82 1.36 11.32
CA GLN A 10 16.58 1.12 10.09
C GLN A 10 17.27 -0.27 10.11
N PRO A 11 17.56 -0.88 8.94
CA PRO A 11 18.13 -2.22 8.85
C PRO A 11 19.65 -2.29 8.98
N LEU A 12 20.11 -3.35 9.64
CA LEU A 12 21.50 -3.75 9.84
C LEU A 12 22.14 -4.22 8.51
N HIS A 13 23.18 -3.53 8.05
CA HIS A 13 24.03 -3.98 6.95
C HIS A 13 25.19 -4.84 7.47
N GLY A 14 25.32 -6.05 6.92
CA GLY A 14 26.36 -7.03 7.25
C GLY A 14 27.76 -6.58 6.81
N ARG A 15 28.76 -6.95 7.62
CA ARG A 15 30.18 -6.73 7.36
C ARG A 15 30.80 -7.93 6.63
N ALA A 16 31.54 -7.66 5.56
CA ALA A 16 32.58 -8.53 5.04
C ALA A 16 33.94 -8.23 5.72
N ALA A 17 34.65 -9.28 6.13
CA ALA A 17 36.05 -9.33 6.56
C ALA A 17 36.93 -9.62 5.31
N ARG A 18 38.26 -9.37 5.17
CA ARG A 18 39.41 -9.06 6.04
C ARG A 18 40.61 -8.75 5.11
N ALA A 19 41.59 -7.94 5.53
CA ALA A 19 43.04 -8.23 5.55
C ALA A 19 43.93 -6.96 5.58
N GLY A 20 44.96 -6.95 6.46
CA GLY A 20 46.13 -6.06 6.35
C GLY A 20 46.55 -5.32 7.64
N ALA A 21 47.67 -5.71 8.24
CA ALA A 21 48.26 -5.30 9.53
C ALA A 21 48.95 -3.88 9.52
N VAL A 22 48.77 -2.98 10.52
CA VAL A 22 49.59 -2.69 11.76
C VAL A 22 50.55 -1.47 11.60
N PRO A 23 50.87 -0.64 12.64
CA PRO A 23 50.08 0.20 13.56
C PRO A 23 50.59 1.69 13.51
N VAL A 24 50.20 2.56 14.46
CA VAL A 24 50.96 3.71 15.06
C VAL A 24 50.07 4.97 15.30
N TRP A 25 49.81 5.19 16.61
CA TRP A 25 49.66 6.47 17.32
C TRP A 25 48.43 7.39 17.10
N ALA A 26 47.50 7.26 18.04
CA ALA A 26 46.77 8.30 18.78
C ALA A 26 46.65 9.72 18.19
N LEU A 27 45.44 10.08 17.76
CA LEU A 27 44.78 11.35 18.09
C LEU A 27 43.27 11.10 18.26
N LEU A 28 42.79 11.26 19.49
CA LEU A 28 41.37 11.30 19.85
C LEU A 28 40.74 12.56 19.26
N VAL A 29 40.01 12.43 18.15
CA VAL A 29 38.96 13.38 17.78
C VAL A 29 37.65 12.61 17.80
N TRP A 30 36.92 12.77 18.91
CA TRP A 30 35.57 12.27 19.04
C TRP A 30 34.67 13.18 18.20
N SER A 31 34.58 12.88 16.90
CA SER A 31 33.62 13.51 16.02
C SER A 31 32.23 13.09 16.47
N VAL A 32 31.59 13.95 17.26
CA VAL A 32 30.15 13.91 17.53
C VAL A 32 29.46 14.17 16.18
N LEU A 33 29.23 13.11 15.42
CA LEU A 33 28.21 13.09 14.38
C LEU A 33 26.86 13.02 15.10
N GLY A 34 26.45 14.17 15.63
CA GLY A 34 25.06 14.41 15.95
C GLY A 34 24.29 14.25 14.64
N GLY A 35 23.43 13.24 14.57
CA GLY A 35 22.41 13.18 13.54
C GLY A 35 21.65 14.50 13.59
N ALA A 36 21.87 15.35 12.59
CA ALA A 36 21.05 16.52 12.38
C ALA A 36 19.63 16.00 12.19
N SER A 37 18.84 16.09 13.25
CA SER A 37 17.40 16.08 13.12
C SER A 37 17.11 17.20 12.13
N ALA A 38 16.49 16.90 10.98
CA ALA A 38 16.07 17.92 10.05
C ALA A 38 15.30 18.97 10.86
N GLN A 39 15.92 20.13 11.04
CA GLN A 39 15.40 21.14 11.94
C GLN A 39 14.21 21.74 11.22
N ALA A 40 13.01 21.59 11.80
CA ALA A 40 11.78 22.23 11.32
C ALA A 40 12.09 23.66 10.89
N SER A 41 11.93 23.95 9.60
CA SER A 41 12.20 25.26 9.04
C SER A 41 10.86 25.92 8.71
N PRO A 42 10.60 27.15 9.19
CA PRO A 42 9.44 27.90 8.74
C PRO A 42 9.58 28.29 7.27
N SER A 43 8.54 28.91 6.73
CA SER A 43 8.46 29.35 5.32
C SER A 43 9.43 30.48 4.93
N PHE A 44 10.33 30.88 5.84
CA PHE A 44 11.32 31.93 5.69
C PHE A 44 12.65 31.56 6.35
N ASP A 45 13.74 32.22 5.97
CA ASP A 45 15.05 31.98 6.57
C ASP A 45 15.13 32.55 7.99
N CYS A 46 15.24 31.67 8.99
CA CYS A 46 15.39 32.07 10.39
C CYS A 46 16.62 32.95 10.66
N LYS A 47 17.66 32.91 9.84
CA LYS A 47 18.81 33.83 9.95
C LYS A 47 18.44 35.27 9.59
N ALA A 48 17.40 35.46 8.78
CA ALA A 48 16.86 36.75 8.39
C ALA A 48 15.72 37.25 9.30
N ALA A 49 15.36 36.49 10.34
CA ALA A 49 14.27 36.83 11.27
C ALA A 49 14.55 38.15 12.01
N ALA A 50 13.72 39.16 11.75
CA ALA A 50 13.87 40.51 12.31
C ALA A 50 12.82 40.80 13.39
N THR A 51 11.60 40.28 13.24
CA THR A 51 10.46 40.60 14.11
C THR A 51 10.38 39.67 15.33
N PRO A 52 9.74 40.11 16.44
CA PRO A 52 9.48 39.24 17.59
C PRO A 52 8.71 37.97 17.23
N VAL A 53 7.78 38.07 16.26
CA VAL A 53 7.00 36.92 15.77
C VAL A 53 7.87 35.94 14.99
N GLU A 54 8.68 36.41 14.05
CA GLU A 54 9.60 35.55 13.30
C GLU A 54 10.60 34.83 14.23
N LYS A 55 11.16 35.57 15.21
CA LYS A 55 12.06 34.98 16.21
C LYS A 55 11.35 33.92 17.07
N ALA A 56 10.09 34.14 17.43
CA ALA A 56 9.31 33.16 18.19
C ALA A 56 8.99 31.91 17.38
N ILE A 57 8.64 32.06 16.09
CA ILE A 57 8.43 30.93 15.17
C ILE A 57 9.73 30.13 15.02
N CYS A 58 10.86 30.80 14.80
CA CYS A 58 12.16 30.14 14.67
C CYS A 58 12.68 29.46 15.94
N ALA A 59 12.20 29.89 17.12
CA ALA A 59 12.61 29.33 18.40
C ALA A 59 11.80 28.08 18.80
N ASP A 60 10.67 27.81 18.15
CA ASP A 60 9.78 26.68 18.45
C ASP A 60 9.52 25.85 17.19
N SER A 61 9.99 24.61 17.19
CA SER A 61 9.85 23.71 16.04
C SER A 61 8.40 23.48 15.61
N LYS A 62 7.45 23.46 16.56
CA LYS A 62 6.03 23.25 16.23
C LYS A 62 5.43 24.46 15.54
N LEU A 63 5.85 25.67 15.94
CA LEU A 63 5.43 26.90 15.27
C LEU A 63 6.07 27.01 13.88
N ALA A 64 7.33 26.60 13.74
CA ALA A 64 8.01 26.53 12.45
C ALA A 64 7.30 25.57 11.48
N ASP A 65 6.99 24.35 11.93
CA ASP A 65 6.25 23.36 11.15
C ASP A 65 4.87 23.88 10.73
N ALA A 66 4.13 24.51 11.65
CA ALA A 66 2.82 25.08 11.33
C ALA A 66 2.89 26.25 10.34
N ASP A 67 3.90 27.12 10.44
CA ASP A 67 4.11 28.21 9.48
C ASP A 67 4.45 27.68 8.07
N GLN A 68 5.29 26.64 7.99
CA GLN A 68 5.62 25.97 6.74
C GLN A 68 4.39 25.29 6.12
N GLU A 69 3.61 24.54 6.91
CA GLU A 69 2.39 23.88 6.44
C GLU A 69 1.36 24.88 5.89
N ILE A 70 1.19 26.03 6.56
CA ILE A 70 0.33 27.12 6.07
C ILE A 70 0.80 27.64 4.71
N ALA A 71 2.12 27.82 4.53
CA ALA A 71 2.67 28.30 3.28
C ALA A 71 2.45 27.30 2.13
N ASP A 72 2.62 26.01 2.40
CA ASP A 72 2.42 24.94 1.43
C ASP A 72 0.95 24.82 1.01
N VAL A 73 0.02 24.77 1.97
CA VAL A 73 -1.42 24.73 1.68
C VAL A 73 -1.89 26.00 0.95
N TYR A 74 -1.36 27.16 1.32
CA TYR A 74 -1.63 28.42 0.62
C TYR A 74 -1.12 28.41 -0.84
N LYS A 75 0.07 27.84 -1.11
CA LYS A 75 0.59 27.64 -2.47
C LYS A 75 -0.34 26.73 -3.27
N THR A 76 -0.77 25.60 -2.70
CA THR A 76 -1.72 24.67 -3.32
C THR A 76 -3.03 25.38 -3.70
N LEU A 77 -3.66 26.09 -2.77
CA LEU A 77 -4.89 26.84 -3.04
C LEU A 77 -4.72 27.91 -4.12
N GLN A 78 -3.58 28.63 -4.14
CA GLN A 78 -3.28 29.58 -5.21
C GLN A 78 -3.11 28.93 -6.59
N GLY A 79 -2.75 27.65 -6.65
CA GLY A 79 -2.65 26.86 -7.88
C GLY A 79 -4.01 26.35 -8.36
N LEU A 80 -4.92 26.06 -7.42
CA LEU A 80 -6.28 25.58 -7.66
C LEU A 80 -7.31 26.70 -7.86
N SER A 81 -6.94 27.96 -7.64
CA SER A 81 -7.84 29.11 -7.73
C SER A 81 -7.75 29.82 -9.09
N GLY A 82 -8.90 30.16 -9.65
CA GLY A 82 -9.01 31.11 -10.76
C GLY A 82 -8.62 32.53 -10.33
N THR A 83 -8.62 33.48 -11.27
CA THR A 83 -8.02 34.82 -11.04
C THR A 83 -8.67 35.55 -9.86
N ALA A 84 -10.01 35.62 -9.82
CA ALA A 84 -10.74 36.32 -8.77
C ALA A 84 -10.58 35.66 -7.38
N ASP A 85 -10.69 34.34 -7.30
CA ASP A 85 -10.52 33.60 -6.05
C ASP A 85 -9.09 33.72 -5.50
N LYS A 86 -8.10 33.76 -6.40
CA LYS A 86 -6.70 33.96 -6.04
C LYS A 86 -6.46 35.34 -5.44
N GLU A 87 -7.10 36.38 -5.98
CA GLU A 87 -7.02 37.73 -5.42
C GLU A 87 -7.68 37.81 -4.03
N ARG A 88 -8.85 37.18 -3.87
CA ARG A 88 -9.51 37.04 -2.56
C ARG A 88 -8.60 36.34 -1.55
N LEU A 89 -8.07 35.18 -1.90
CA LEU A 89 -7.18 34.38 -1.05
C LEU A 89 -5.93 35.17 -0.63
N ARG A 90 -5.33 35.95 -1.54
CA ARG A 90 -4.20 36.85 -1.24
C ARG A 90 -4.57 37.94 -0.25
N SER A 91 -5.74 38.55 -0.41
CA SER A 91 -6.24 39.57 0.52
C SER A 91 -6.46 38.99 1.93
N GLU A 92 -7.11 37.83 2.00
CA GLU A 92 -7.32 37.10 3.25
C GLU A 92 -6.00 36.71 3.93
N GLN A 93 -5.02 36.22 3.17
CA GLN A 93 -3.71 35.86 3.71
C GLN A 93 -2.96 37.08 4.24
N LYS A 94 -3.04 38.24 3.58
CA LYS A 94 -2.44 39.50 4.07
C LYS A 94 -3.09 39.95 5.37
N ALA A 95 -4.42 39.91 5.45
CA ALA A 95 -5.16 40.24 6.66
C ALA A 95 -4.78 39.31 7.82
N TRP A 96 -4.67 38.00 7.56
CA TRP A 96 -4.21 37.03 8.53
C TRP A 96 -2.76 37.27 8.99
N ILE A 97 -1.83 37.61 8.10
CA ILE A 97 -0.45 37.96 8.48
C ILE A 97 -0.44 39.16 9.43
N ALA A 98 -1.27 40.17 9.19
CA ALA A 98 -1.41 41.31 10.11
C ALA A 98 -1.93 40.88 11.49
N GLN A 99 -2.93 39.99 11.53
CA GLN A 99 -3.43 39.39 12.77
C GLN A 99 -2.32 38.62 13.52
N ARG A 100 -1.60 37.74 12.81
CA ARG A 100 -0.47 36.96 13.35
C ARG A 100 0.61 37.87 13.93
N ASN A 101 0.95 38.94 13.22
CA ASN A 101 1.98 39.89 13.65
C ASN A 101 1.55 40.71 14.89
N GLY A 102 0.25 40.80 15.18
CA GLY A 102 -0.27 41.35 16.44
C GLY A 102 0.23 40.60 17.68
N CYS A 103 0.62 39.32 17.57
CA CYS A 103 1.24 38.58 18.67
C CYS A 103 2.58 39.17 19.14
N ALA A 104 3.20 40.07 18.38
CA ALA A 104 4.43 40.75 18.78
C ALA A 104 4.27 41.57 20.07
N THR A 105 3.05 42.04 20.37
CA THR A 105 2.76 42.85 21.58
C THR A 105 2.28 42.02 22.76
N ALA A 106 2.15 40.70 22.61
CA ALA A 106 1.75 39.81 23.69
C ALA A 106 2.90 39.61 24.69
N ALA A 107 2.58 39.32 25.96
CA ALA A 107 3.58 39.01 26.98
C ALA A 107 4.44 37.77 26.62
N SER A 108 3.85 36.82 25.87
CA SER A 108 4.55 35.69 25.26
C SER A 108 4.09 35.52 23.81
N PRO A 109 4.88 35.98 22.83
CA PRO A 109 4.54 35.83 21.41
C PRO A 109 4.31 34.37 21.02
N GLY A 110 5.14 33.43 21.51
CA GLY A 110 4.98 32.00 21.22
C GLY A 110 3.64 31.43 21.68
N ALA A 111 3.19 31.79 22.90
CA ALA A 111 1.89 31.34 23.42
C ALA A 111 0.70 31.95 22.64
N CYS A 112 0.86 33.17 22.11
CA CYS A 112 -0.13 33.80 21.24
C CYS A 112 -0.20 33.15 19.84
N LEU A 113 0.96 32.76 19.29
CA LEU A 113 1.07 32.27 17.90
C LEU A 113 0.41 30.92 17.69
N GLY A 114 0.54 29.97 18.62
CA GLY A 114 0.03 28.60 18.46
C GLY A 114 -1.43 28.56 17.95
N PRO A 115 -2.41 29.14 18.69
CA PRO A 115 -3.80 29.18 18.25
C PRO A 115 -4.04 29.91 16.92
N VAL A 116 -3.25 30.95 16.61
CA VAL A 116 -3.40 31.75 15.39
C VAL A 116 -2.92 30.99 14.15
N LEU A 117 -1.81 30.25 14.28
CA LEU A 117 -1.32 29.37 13.22
C LEU A 117 -2.28 28.18 13.03
N ASP A 118 -2.70 27.53 14.11
CA ASP A 118 -3.63 26.39 14.06
C ASP A 118 -4.95 26.74 13.38
N ALA A 119 -5.54 27.88 13.72
CA ALA A 119 -6.79 28.33 13.12
C ALA A 119 -6.65 28.56 11.60
N ARG A 120 -5.53 29.13 11.14
CA ARG A 120 -5.30 29.36 9.71
C ARG A 120 -5.01 28.07 8.97
N ARG A 121 -4.17 27.21 9.52
CA ARG A 121 -3.89 25.89 8.97
C ARG A 121 -5.19 25.12 8.75
N LYS A 122 -6.05 25.06 9.76
CA LYS A 122 -7.37 24.41 9.65
C LYS A 122 -8.23 25.04 8.57
N ALA A 123 -8.37 26.38 8.56
CA ALA A 123 -9.19 27.08 7.59
C ALA A 123 -8.72 26.88 6.14
N LEU A 124 -7.40 26.87 5.90
CA LEU A 124 -6.85 26.59 4.57
C LEU A 124 -6.99 25.10 4.21
N GLY A 125 -6.73 24.20 5.15
CA GLY A 125 -6.86 22.76 4.94
C GLY A 125 -8.29 22.35 4.56
N GLU A 126 -9.29 22.95 5.21
CA GLU A 126 -10.72 22.74 4.87
C GLU A 126 -11.11 23.32 3.50
N ALA A 127 -10.37 24.31 3.00
CA ALA A 127 -10.64 24.92 1.69
C ALA A 127 -10.09 24.08 0.52
N VAL A 128 -9.06 23.26 0.73
CA VAL A 128 -8.43 22.47 -0.35
C VAL A 128 -9.44 21.50 -1.00
N PRO A 129 -10.18 20.65 -0.26
CA PRO A 129 -11.15 19.75 -0.88
C PRO A 129 -12.22 20.48 -1.71
N ALA A 130 -12.67 21.66 -1.27
CA ALA A 130 -13.65 22.45 -2.02
C ALA A 130 -13.06 23.01 -3.34
N ALA A 131 -11.81 23.46 -3.31
CA ALA A 131 -11.10 23.89 -4.52
C ALA A 131 -10.89 22.73 -5.48
N VAL A 132 -10.45 21.56 -4.99
CA VAL A 132 -10.29 20.33 -5.77
C VAL A 132 -11.62 19.88 -6.38
N ALA A 133 -12.71 19.88 -5.61
CA ALA A 133 -14.04 19.55 -6.10
C ALA A 133 -14.52 20.52 -7.20
N THR A 134 -14.15 21.80 -7.10
CA THR A 134 -14.43 22.79 -8.15
C THR A 134 -13.70 22.41 -9.45
N VAL A 135 -12.43 22.02 -9.39
CA VAL A 135 -11.68 21.54 -10.57
C VAL A 135 -12.29 20.26 -11.12
N ALA A 136 -12.61 19.28 -10.27
CA ALA A 136 -13.26 18.03 -10.68
C ALA A 136 -14.60 18.30 -11.40
N GLY A 137 -15.41 19.25 -10.92
CA GLY A 137 -16.64 19.68 -11.59
C GLY A 137 -16.40 20.34 -12.96
N ILE A 138 -15.31 21.10 -13.12
CA ILE A 138 -14.91 21.62 -14.43
C ILE A 138 -14.56 20.47 -15.38
N VAL A 139 -13.79 19.49 -14.90
CA VAL A 139 -13.38 18.31 -15.66
C VAL A 139 -14.57 17.46 -16.08
N ASP A 140 -15.53 17.22 -15.18
CA ASP A 140 -16.76 16.48 -15.50
C ASP A 140 -17.59 17.19 -16.59
N GLY A 141 -17.62 18.53 -16.55
CA GLY A 141 -18.30 19.38 -17.53
C GLY A 141 -17.64 19.42 -18.92
N ILE A 142 -16.42 18.92 -19.10
CA ILE A 142 -15.71 18.88 -20.41
C ILE A 142 -16.57 18.20 -21.48
N ALA A 143 -17.27 17.14 -21.06
CA ALA A 143 -18.18 16.35 -21.87
C ALA A 143 -19.25 17.19 -22.61
N GLY A 144 -19.81 18.20 -21.93
CA GLY A 144 -20.93 19.00 -22.41
C GLY A 144 -20.53 20.39 -22.91
N ASP A 145 -19.50 21.00 -22.31
CA ASP A 145 -19.00 22.33 -22.69
C ASP A 145 -17.46 22.36 -22.66
N PRO A 146 -16.77 21.76 -23.66
CA PRO A 146 -15.32 21.70 -23.69
C PRO A 146 -14.69 23.09 -23.79
N ALA A 147 -15.34 24.04 -24.47
CA ALA A 147 -14.83 25.40 -24.63
C ALA A 147 -14.89 26.19 -23.32
N GLY A 148 -15.99 26.11 -22.58
CA GLY A 148 -16.10 26.76 -21.27
C GLY A 148 -15.25 26.08 -20.20
N ALA A 149 -15.15 24.75 -20.23
CA ALA A 149 -14.20 24.03 -19.37
C ALA A 149 -12.76 24.46 -19.65
N GLY A 150 -12.37 24.59 -20.92
CA GLY A 150 -11.05 25.08 -21.32
C GLY A 150 -10.76 26.50 -20.84
N ARG A 151 -11.74 27.41 -20.90
CA ARG A 151 -11.59 28.77 -20.36
C ARG A 151 -11.36 28.75 -18.84
N ARG A 152 -12.15 27.97 -18.08
CA ARG A 152 -12.01 27.87 -16.62
C ARG A 152 -10.69 27.21 -16.21
N LEU A 153 -10.27 26.15 -16.89
CA LEU A 153 -8.99 25.47 -16.63
C LEU A 153 -7.79 26.38 -16.96
N ALA A 154 -7.89 27.22 -18.00
CA ALA A 154 -6.83 28.17 -18.34
C ALA A 154 -6.59 29.25 -17.26
N GLU A 155 -7.56 29.50 -16.38
CA GLU A 155 -7.38 30.38 -15.22
C GLU A 155 -6.58 29.70 -14.09
N LEU A 156 -6.56 28.37 -14.06
CA LEU A 156 -5.87 27.56 -13.06
C LEU A 156 -4.41 27.34 -13.48
N ARG A 157 -3.49 28.14 -12.92
CA ARG A 157 -2.06 28.10 -13.31
C ARG A 157 -1.22 27.05 -12.58
N GLY A 158 -1.78 26.36 -11.59
CA GLY A 158 -1.11 25.26 -10.89
C GLY A 158 -0.97 24.00 -11.74
N GLY A 159 -0.22 23.00 -11.23
CA GLY A 159 0.01 21.74 -11.93
C GLY A 159 -1.27 21.04 -12.37
N LEU A 160 -2.27 20.96 -11.48
CA LEU A 160 -3.58 20.36 -11.80
C LEU A 160 -4.27 21.06 -12.97
N GLY A 161 -4.32 22.39 -12.97
CA GLY A 161 -4.91 23.18 -14.04
C GLY A 161 -4.21 23.01 -15.38
N LYS A 162 -2.87 22.99 -15.38
CA LYS A 162 -2.05 22.68 -16.56
C LYS A 162 -2.31 21.27 -17.09
N GLY A 163 -2.35 20.26 -16.21
CA GLY A 163 -2.59 18.87 -16.56
C GLY A 163 -3.95 18.66 -17.22
N TRP A 164 -5.02 19.21 -16.65
CA TRP A 164 -6.36 19.08 -17.25
C TRP A 164 -6.57 19.99 -18.47
N THR A 165 -5.85 21.10 -18.58
CA THR A 165 -5.75 21.84 -19.85
C THR A 165 -5.07 21.00 -20.93
N ALA A 166 -4.00 20.27 -20.57
CA ALA A 166 -3.35 19.33 -21.48
C ALA A 166 -4.30 18.21 -21.93
N TYR A 167 -5.11 17.66 -21.01
CA TYR A 167 -6.15 16.69 -21.36
C TYR A 167 -7.11 17.24 -22.43
N LEU A 168 -7.61 18.47 -22.26
CA LEU A 168 -8.47 19.12 -23.26
C LEU A 168 -7.78 19.33 -24.60
N LEU A 169 -6.50 19.73 -24.60
CA LEU A 169 -5.73 19.90 -25.82
C LEU A 169 -5.38 18.57 -26.49
N ARG A 170 -5.39 17.45 -25.77
CA ARG A 170 -5.16 16.13 -26.38
C ARG A 170 -6.46 15.52 -26.91
N PHE A 171 -7.53 15.57 -26.13
CA PHE A 171 -8.75 14.80 -26.37
C PHE A 171 -10.00 15.64 -26.70
N GLY A 172 -9.90 16.96 -26.61
CA GLY A 172 -10.99 17.88 -26.91
C GLY A 172 -11.21 18.10 -28.40
N PRO A 173 -12.16 18.98 -28.77
CA PRO A 173 -12.60 19.20 -30.15
C PRO A 173 -11.57 19.92 -31.04
N SER A 174 -10.53 20.52 -30.47
CA SER A 174 -9.47 21.23 -31.19
C SER A 174 -8.11 20.77 -30.66
N PRO A 175 -7.66 19.57 -31.06
CA PRO A 175 -6.47 18.97 -30.47
C PRO A 175 -5.18 19.67 -30.90
N ASP A 176 -4.27 19.85 -29.95
CA ASP A 176 -2.89 20.28 -30.11
C ASP A 176 -2.00 19.38 -29.20
N PRO A 177 -1.62 18.18 -29.68
CA PRO A 177 -0.87 17.21 -28.88
C PRO A 177 0.52 17.72 -28.44
N ALA A 178 1.15 18.57 -29.25
CA ALA A 178 2.46 19.15 -28.91
C ALA A 178 2.34 20.08 -27.71
N LYS A 179 1.35 20.97 -27.71
CA LYS A 179 1.08 21.85 -26.57
C LYS A 179 0.57 21.08 -25.35
N ALA A 180 -0.26 20.04 -25.56
CA ALA A 180 -0.69 19.16 -24.49
C ALA A 180 0.50 18.51 -23.76
N ASN A 181 1.43 17.90 -24.50
CA ASN A 181 2.61 17.26 -23.92
C ASN A 181 3.52 18.25 -23.20
N THR A 182 3.67 19.48 -23.72
CA THR A 182 4.43 20.54 -23.03
C THR A 182 3.78 20.92 -21.70
N LEU A 183 2.47 21.18 -21.68
CA LEU A 183 1.76 21.53 -20.44
C LEU A 183 1.77 20.40 -19.41
N LEU A 184 1.62 19.15 -19.85
CA LEU A 184 1.69 18.00 -18.95
C LEU A 184 3.09 17.86 -18.34
N ARG A 185 4.15 18.06 -19.13
CA ARG A 185 5.53 18.04 -18.62
C ARG A 185 5.76 19.13 -17.57
N GLU A 186 5.31 20.35 -17.84
CA GLU A 186 5.39 21.44 -16.86
C GLU A 186 4.57 21.16 -15.59
N ALA A 187 3.43 20.46 -15.71
CA ALA A 187 2.63 20.05 -14.56
C ALA A 187 3.38 19.00 -13.72
N VAL A 188 3.99 18.01 -14.38
CA VAL A 188 4.80 16.97 -13.74
C VAL A 188 6.02 17.58 -13.05
N GLU A 189 6.76 18.49 -13.71
CA GLU A 189 7.90 19.18 -13.10
C GLU A 189 7.54 19.92 -11.81
N GLY A 190 6.27 20.34 -11.67
CA GLY A 190 5.74 21.04 -10.50
C GLY A 190 5.25 20.16 -9.36
N ILE A 191 5.27 18.83 -9.48
CA ILE A 191 4.95 17.89 -8.39
C ILE A 191 5.99 18.06 -7.29
N ASP A 192 5.61 18.17 -6.01
CA ASP A 192 6.56 18.39 -4.92
C ASP A 192 7.23 17.05 -4.48
N ASP A 193 6.50 15.93 -4.47
CA ASP A 193 7.06 14.58 -4.23
C ASP A 193 7.99 14.14 -5.37
N SER A 194 9.30 14.04 -5.08
CA SER A 194 10.31 13.70 -6.09
C SER A 194 10.13 12.32 -6.70
N PHE A 195 9.66 11.34 -5.93
CA PHE A 195 9.46 9.98 -6.41
C PHE A 195 8.25 9.89 -7.35
N ALA A 196 7.16 10.57 -6.99
CA ALA A 196 5.99 10.72 -7.86
C ALA A 196 6.39 11.45 -9.16
N ARG A 197 7.17 12.53 -9.05
CA ARG A 197 7.71 13.28 -10.20
C ARG A 197 8.53 12.40 -11.14
N GLU A 198 9.52 11.68 -10.62
CA GLU A 198 10.38 10.77 -11.40
C GLU A 198 9.55 9.66 -12.08
N THR A 199 8.59 9.10 -11.35
CA THR A 199 7.67 8.08 -11.88
C THR A 199 6.90 8.63 -13.08
N ALA A 200 6.33 9.83 -12.97
CA ALA A 200 5.59 10.46 -14.06
C ALA A 200 6.48 10.86 -15.24
N GLN A 201 7.71 11.31 -14.99
CA GLN A 201 8.68 11.65 -16.03
C GLN A 201 9.14 10.43 -16.84
N GLY A 202 9.13 9.24 -16.24
CA GLY A 202 9.48 7.98 -16.93
C GLY A 202 8.44 7.46 -17.91
N LEU A 203 7.25 8.06 -17.97
CA LEU A 203 6.14 7.58 -18.80
C LEU A 203 6.22 8.09 -20.24
N ASP A 204 5.88 7.23 -21.20
CA ASP A 204 5.74 7.63 -22.61
C ASP A 204 4.43 8.40 -22.85
N THR A 205 4.49 9.72 -22.64
CA THR A 205 3.37 10.64 -22.85
C THR A 205 2.95 10.83 -24.32
N SER A 206 3.65 10.21 -25.28
CA SER A 206 3.17 10.15 -26.66
C SER A 206 1.96 9.21 -26.79
N THR A 207 1.87 8.19 -25.95
CA THR A 207 0.74 7.24 -25.87
C THR A 207 -0.38 7.78 -24.98
N ASP A 208 -1.62 7.35 -25.23
CA ASP A 208 -2.75 7.71 -24.35
C ASP A 208 -2.59 7.12 -22.95
N ASP A 209 -2.06 5.89 -22.84
CA ASP A 209 -1.77 5.22 -21.58
C ASP A 209 -0.78 6.05 -20.75
N GLY A 210 0.41 6.35 -21.30
CA GLY A 210 1.43 7.10 -20.57
C GLY A 210 1.00 8.54 -20.25
N PHE A 211 0.27 9.18 -21.17
CA PHE A 211 -0.27 10.52 -20.95
C PHE A 211 -1.28 10.55 -19.78
N LEU A 212 -2.25 9.64 -19.77
CA LEU A 212 -3.26 9.59 -18.73
C LEU A 212 -2.67 9.12 -17.39
N THR A 213 -1.71 8.20 -17.38
CA THR A 213 -1.01 7.81 -16.15
C THR A 213 -0.22 8.99 -15.56
N ALA A 214 0.49 9.78 -16.37
CA ALA A 214 1.18 10.99 -15.89
C ALA A 214 0.20 12.03 -15.35
N LEU A 215 -0.95 12.22 -16.03
CA LEU A 215 -2.01 13.10 -15.54
C LEU A 215 -2.61 12.62 -14.21
N ARG A 216 -2.69 11.30 -13.99
CA ARG A 216 -3.14 10.75 -12.70
C ARG A 216 -2.16 11.15 -11.61
N VAL A 217 -0.85 11.02 -11.82
CA VAL A 217 0.14 11.42 -10.81
C VAL A 217 0.01 12.91 -10.46
N VAL A 218 -0.22 13.78 -11.46
CA VAL A 218 -0.52 15.21 -11.23
C VAL A 218 -1.80 15.41 -10.40
N SER A 219 -2.79 14.54 -10.57
CA SER A 219 -4.05 14.60 -9.81
C SER A 219 -3.90 14.07 -8.39
N ASP A 220 -3.09 13.03 -8.19
CA ASP A 220 -2.80 12.40 -6.90
C ASP A 220 -2.08 13.37 -5.95
N GLU A 221 -1.32 14.35 -6.46
CA GLU A 221 -0.65 15.41 -5.67
C GLU A 221 -1.59 16.23 -4.78
N VAL A 222 -2.86 16.36 -5.20
CA VAL A 222 -3.90 17.08 -4.45
C VAL A 222 -5.10 16.18 -4.17
N GLU A 223 -4.89 14.86 -4.23
CA GLU A 223 -5.90 13.85 -3.99
C GLU A 223 -7.19 14.09 -4.80
N MET A 224 -7.06 14.46 -6.08
CA MET A 224 -8.22 14.66 -6.94
C MET A 224 -8.68 13.33 -7.56
N ALA A 225 -9.86 12.87 -7.16
CA ALA A 225 -10.56 11.79 -7.84
C ALA A 225 -11.00 12.21 -9.25
N TRP A 226 -10.76 11.35 -10.24
CA TRP A 226 -11.22 11.61 -11.61
C TRP A 226 -12.75 11.46 -11.73
N PRO A 227 -13.44 12.37 -12.45
CA PRO A 227 -14.85 12.19 -12.78
C PRO A 227 -15.10 10.90 -13.57
N CYS A 228 -16.21 10.22 -13.29
CA CYS A 228 -16.53 8.98 -14.02
C CYS A 228 -16.67 9.19 -15.53
N SER A 229 -17.12 10.37 -15.96
CA SER A 229 -17.22 10.76 -17.36
C SER A 229 -15.89 10.66 -18.11
N VAL A 230 -14.74 10.82 -17.43
CA VAL A 230 -13.41 10.60 -18.01
C VAL A 230 -13.21 9.11 -18.29
N MET A 231 -13.54 8.26 -17.32
CA MET A 231 -13.42 6.80 -17.41
C MET A 231 -14.27 6.24 -18.54
N GLU A 232 -15.54 6.66 -18.61
CA GLU A 232 -16.48 6.23 -19.65
C GLU A 232 -16.05 6.67 -21.06
N ARG A 233 -15.47 7.87 -21.19
CA ARG A 233 -15.07 8.41 -22.50
C ARG A 233 -13.75 7.90 -22.99
N ARG A 234 -12.79 7.66 -22.08
CA ARG A 234 -11.42 7.26 -22.43
C ARG A 234 -11.21 5.76 -22.35
N GLY A 235 -12.10 5.02 -21.69
CA GLY A 235 -12.08 3.56 -21.70
C GLY A 235 -10.74 3.00 -21.20
N LYS A 236 -10.20 2.01 -21.93
CA LYS A 236 -9.01 1.24 -21.54
C LYS A 236 -7.82 2.09 -21.07
N PRO A 237 -7.35 3.12 -21.80
CA PRO A 237 -6.29 4.01 -21.33
C PRO A 237 -6.54 4.67 -19.96
N ALA A 238 -7.76 5.13 -19.68
CA ALA A 238 -8.07 5.73 -18.38
C ALA A 238 -8.14 4.70 -17.26
N TRP A 239 -8.68 3.51 -17.52
CA TRP A 239 -8.68 2.43 -16.53
C TRP A 239 -7.28 1.92 -16.22
N LYS A 240 -6.43 1.80 -17.25
CA LYS A 240 -5.02 1.48 -17.07
C LYS A 240 -4.27 2.53 -16.26
N ALA A 241 -4.57 3.81 -16.46
CA ALA A 241 -4.02 4.86 -15.62
C ALA A 241 -4.35 4.68 -14.13
N MET A 242 -5.45 4.00 -13.77
CA MET A 242 -5.84 3.73 -12.38
C MET A 242 -5.19 2.48 -11.76
N GLU A 243 -4.47 1.67 -12.53
CA GLU A 243 -3.79 0.46 -12.05
C GLU A 243 -2.64 0.79 -11.06
N PRO A 244 -2.11 -0.18 -10.30
CA PRO A 244 -0.98 0.06 -9.41
C PRO A 244 0.23 0.64 -10.16
N LEU A 245 0.85 1.66 -9.58
CA LEU A 245 1.96 2.40 -10.17
C LEU A 245 3.28 2.12 -9.46
N TYR A 246 3.25 1.93 -8.13
CA TYR A 246 4.45 1.96 -7.32
C TYR A 246 4.91 0.57 -6.82
N GLY A 247 4.02 -0.43 -6.82
CA GLY A 247 4.33 -1.74 -6.24
C GLY A 247 4.55 -1.69 -4.73
N SER A 248 3.93 -0.71 -4.04
CA SER A 248 4.19 -0.47 -2.61
C SER A 248 2.95 0.08 -1.91
N ASN A 249 3.07 0.39 -0.61
CA ASN A 249 2.02 1.05 0.15
C ASN A 249 1.58 2.41 -0.44
N ARG A 250 2.39 3.02 -1.31
CA ARG A 250 2.06 4.26 -2.02
C ARG A 250 0.85 4.11 -2.94
N ASP A 251 0.56 2.90 -3.40
CA ASP A 251 -0.62 2.61 -4.23
C ASP A 251 -1.96 2.81 -3.48
N ASN A 252 -1.93 3.00 -2.15
CA ASN A 252 -3.13 3.31 -1.35
C ASN A 252 -3.47 4.81 -1.28
N PHE A 253 -2.57 5.71 -1.70
CA PHE A 253 -2.78 7.16 -1.51
C PHE A 253 -3.45 7.85 -2.71
N GLY A 254 -3.44 7.23 -3.89
CA GLY A 254 -4.12 7.78 -5.06
C GLY A 254 -5.63 7.56 -4.98
N GLN A 255 -6.42 8.55 -5.40
CA GLN A 255 -7.88 8.45 -5.36
C GLN A 255 -8.42 7.48 -6.42
N TYR A 256 -9.53 6.82 -6.12
CA TYR A 256 -10.31 6.10 -7.12
C TYR A 256 -11.18 7.08 -7.93
N PRO A 257 -11.49 6.77 -9.20
CA PRO A 257 -12.47 7.55 -9.94
C PRO A 257 -13.82 7.59 -9.22
N THR A 258 -14.55 8.69 -9.36
CA THR A 258 -15.88 8.92 -8.75
C THR A 258 -17.01 8.14 -9.45
N CYS A 259 -16.67 7.01 -10.05
CA CYS A 259 -17.65 6.11 -10.63
C CYS A 259 -18.48 5.44 -9.55
N LYS A 260 -19.78 5.30 -9.80
CA LYS A 260 -20.61 4.44 -8.96
C LYS A 260 -20.18 2.99 -9.16
N ASP A 261 -20.18 2.24 -8.08
CA ASP A 261 -19.90 0.80 -8.06
C ASP A 261 -21.18 -0.04 -8.00
N ASP A 262 -22.35 0.59 -8.19
CA ASP A 262 -23.63 -0.10 -8.22
C ASP A 262 -23.66 -1.06 -9.42
N GLY A 263 -23.91 -2.34 -9.11
CA GLY A 263 -23.89 -3.40 -10.12
C GLY A 263 -22.49 -3.88 -10.52
N ALA A 264 -21.44 -3.57 -9.74
CA ALA A 264 -20.14 -4.22 -9.88
C ALA A 264 -20.30 -5.76 -9.87
N LEU A 265 -19.89 -6.41 -10.95
CA LEU A 265 -19.97 -7.88 -11.05
C LEU A 265 -19.09 -8.54 -9.98
N LEU A 266 -17.89 -8.01 -9.77
CA LEU A 266 -16.93 -8.52 -8.76
C LEU A 266 -17.30 -8.17 -7.31
N ASP A 267 -18.43 -7.48 -7.07
CA ASP A 267 -19.01 -7.30 -5.73
C ASP A 267 -20.43 -7.87 -5.64
N ALA A 268 -20.93 -8.45 -6.72
CA ALA A 268 -22.29 -8.98 -6.78
C ALA A 268 -22.46 -10.18 -5.83
N PRO A 269 -23.69 -10.44 -5.33
CA PRO A 269 -23.96 -11.61 -4.50
C PRO A 269 -23.48 -12.93 -5.12
N ALA A 270 -23.53 -13.04 -6.46
CA ALA A 270 -23.05 -14.22 -7.18
C ALA A 270 -21.52 -14.41 -7.09
N TRP A 271 -20.74 -13.34 -6.90
CA TRP A 271 -19.29 -13.41 -6.72
C TRP A 271 -18.88 -13.73 -5.28
N LYS A 272 -19.71 -13.36 -4.29
CA LYS A 272 -19.38 -13.54 -2.87
C LYS A 272 -19.08 -15.00 -2.48
N ALA A 273 -19.64 -15.96 -3.20
CA ALA A 273 -19.32 -17.38 -3.02
C ALA A 273 -17.88 -17.72 -3.41
N VAL A 274 -17.35 -17.08 -4.47
CA VAL A 274 -15.95 -17.20 -4.89
C VAL A 274 -15.04 -16.54 -3.85
N ASP A 275 -15.36 -15.31 -3.45
CA ASP A 275 -14.60 -14.58 -2.42
C ASP A 275 -14.50 -15.38 -1.12
N ALA A 276 -15.62 -15.96 -0.66
CA ALA A 276 -15.65 -16.73 0.59
C ALA A 276 -14.75 -17.98 0.55
N LEU A 277 -14.62 -18.63 -0.60
CA LEU A 277 -13.74 -19.80 -0.77
C LEU A 277 -12.26 -19.42 -0.79
N LEU A 278 -11.92 -18.22 -1.28
CA LEU A 278 -10.55 -17.73 -1.36
C LEU A 278 -10.13 -16.96 -0.09
N ALA A 279 -11.07 -16.38 0.66
CA ALA A 279 -10.80 -15.46 1.76
C ALA A 279 -9.78 -15.96 2.80
N PRO A 280 -9.85 -17.22 3.30
CA PRO A 280 -8.87 -17.69 4.29
C PRO A 280 -7.44 -17.71 3.74
N MET A 281 -7.29 -18.06 2.46
CA MET A 281 -5.99 -18.06 1.79
C MET A 281 -5.54 -16.64 1.46
N LEU A 282 -6.43 -15.77 1.00
CA LEU A 282 -6.12 -14.36 0.72
C LEU A 282 -5.64 -13.63 1.97
N GLU A 283 -6.30 -13.84 3.11
CA GLU A 283 -5.90 -13.26 4.39
C GLU A 283 -4.49 -13.73 4.79
N ALA A 284 -4.23 -15.04 4.69
CA ALA A 284 -2.94 -15.63 5.00
C ALA A 284 -1.82 -15.15 4.06
N ALA A 285 -2.10 -15.06 2.75
CA ALA A 285 -1.18 -14.55 1.74
C ALA A 285 -0.86 -13.07 2.00
N SER A 286 -1.89 -12.24 2.19
CA SER A 286 -1.77 -10.80 2.44
C SER A 286 -0.89 -10.47 3.65
N ALA A 287 -0.98 -11.29 4.70
CA ALA A 287 -0.14 -11.15 5.89
C ALA A 287 1.37 -11.33 5.58
N ARG A 288 1.71 -12.13 4.56
CA ARG A 288 3.10 -12.48 4.16
C ARG A 288 3.72 -11.55 3.13
N THR A 289 2.92 -10.83 2.35
CA THR A 289 3.39 -10.07 1.16
C THR A 289 4.02 -8.70 1.50
N GLY A 290 4.02 -8.27 2.76
CA GLY A 290 4.53 -6.95 3.15
C GLY A 290 3.74 -5.80 2.50
N THR A 291 4.41 -4.75 2.04
CA THR A 291 3.75 -3.56 1.45
C THR A 291 3.24 -3.77 0.02
N ILE A 292 3.78 -4.76 -0.71
CA ILE A 292 3.43 -5.07 -2.11
C ILE A 292 1.95 -5.43 -2.26
N ARG A 293 1.32 -6.01 -1.22
CA ARG A 293 -0.13 -6.31 -1.21
C ARG A 293 -1.01 -5.11 -1.54
N SER A 294 -0.54 -3.90 -1.25
CA SER A 294 -1.27 -2.65 -1.52
C SER A 294 -1.49 -2.46 -3.02
N ALA A 295 -0.51 -2.84 -3.85
CA ALA A 295 -0.66 -2.85 -5.30
C ALA A 295 -1.74 -3.86 -5.72
N THR A 296 -1.71 -5.09 -5.21
CA THR A 296 -2.75 -6.08 -5.51
C THR A 296 -4.14 -5.60 -5.11
N PHE A 297 -4.31 -5.08 -3.89
CA PHE A 297 -5.61 -4.57 -3.44
C PHE A 297 -6.08 -3.38 -4.26
N ARG A 298 -5.17 -2.50 -4.68
CA ARG A 298 -5.50 -1.43 -5.62
C ARG A 298 -6.04 -2.01 -6.93
N GLN A 299 -5.34 -3.00 -7.52
CA GLN A 299 -5.80 -3.64 -8.75
C GLN A 299 -7.19 -4.27 -8.60
N LEU A 300 -7.43 -5.01 -7.49
CA LEU A 300 -8.72 -5.63 -7.22
C LEU A 300 -9.86 -4.60 -7.12
N ASN A 301 -9.62 -3.47 -6.47
CA ASN A 301 -10.61 -2.39 -6.38
C ASN A 301 -10.85 -1.68 -7.72
N VAL A 302 -9.80 -1.48 -8.53
CA VAL A 302 -9.91 -0.94 -9.89
C VAL A 302 -10.75 -1.88 -10.75
N ASP A 303 -10.49 -3.18 -10.70
CA ASP A 303 -11.25 -4.18 -11.45
C ASP A 303 -12.70 -4.27 -10.97
N ARG A 304 -12.96 -4.16 -9.66
CA ARG A 304 -14.33 -4.05 -9.14
C ARG A 304 -15.07 -2.86 -9.75
N LEU A 305 -14.50 -1.66 -9.70
CA LEU A 305 -15.09 -0.46 -10.28
C LEU A 305 -15.26 -0.58 -11.80
N LYS A 306 -14.25 -1.09 -12.52
CA LYS A 306 -14.29 -1.32 -13.97
C LYS A 306 -15.43 -2.26 -14.34
N SER A 307 -15.69 -3.28 -13.51
CA SER A 307 -16.78 -4.24 -13.72
C SER A 307 -18.18 -3.64 -13.54
N ALA A 308 -18.33 -2.54 -12.81
CA ALA A 308 -19.59 -1.80 -12.71
C ALA A 308 -19.82 -0.91 -13.94
N VAL A 309 -18.77 -0.17 -14.32
CA VAL A 309 -18.83 0.88 -15.34
C VAL A 309 -18.90 0.29 -16.74
N ASP A 310 -17.90 -0.49 -17.15
CA ASP A 310 -17.88 -1.13 -18.47
C ASP A 310 -17.13 -2.48 -18.46
N PRO A 311 -17.81 -3.56 -18.06
CA PRO A 311 -17.23 -4.91 -18.08
C PRO A 311 -16.75 -5.40 -19.46
N ARG A 312 -17.11 -4.74 -20.57
CA ARG A 312 -16.58 -5.09 -21.91
C ARG A 312 -15.07 -4.84 -22.00
N LEU A 313 -14.52 -3.94 -21.18
CA LEU A 313 -13.10 -3.58 -21.16
C LEU A 313 -12.18 -4.71 -20.68
N PHE A 314 -12.72 -5.81 -20.16
CA PHE A 314 -11.94 -6.98 -19.78
C PHE A 314 -11.64 -7.90 -20.97
N VAL A 315 -12.41 -7.80 -22.05
CA VAL A 315 -12.24 -8.68 -23.22
C VAL A 315 -10.95 -8.31 -23.96
N GLY A 316 -10.10 -9.31 -24.19
CA GLY A 316 -8.84 -9.17 -24.93
C GLY A 316 -7.60 -8.96 -24.04
N ASP A 317 -7.79 -8.49 -22.80
CA ASP A 317 -6.69 -8.31 -21.84
C ASP A 317 -6.73 -9.32 -20.69
N ALA A 318 -7.93 -9.80 -20.33
CA ALA A 318 -8.07 -10.79 -19.27
C ALA A 318 -7.43 -12.13 -19.65
N PRO A 319 -6.84 -12.84 -18.68
CA PRO A 319 -6.38 -14.22 -18.89
C PRO A 319 -7.54 -15.16 -19.25
N GLU A 320 -7.21 -16.37 -19.70
CA GLU A 320 -8.22 -17.39 -19.94
C GLU A 320 -8.79 -17.92 -18.61
N LEU A 321 -10.12 -17.96 -18.50
CA LEU A 321 -10.80 -18.41 -17.29
C LEU A 321 -10.57 -19.90 -17.00
N ALA A 322 -10.65 -20.74 -18.02
CA ALA A 322 -10.65 -22.19 -17.85
C ALA A 322 -9.34 -22.74 -17.24
N PRO A 323 -8.14 -22.32 -17.68
CA PRO A 323 -6.88 -22.68 -17.02
C PRO A 323 -6.84 -22.22 -15.56
N LEU A 324 -7.17 -20.95 -15.29
CA LEU A 324 -7.16 -20.40 -13.92
C LEU A 324 -8.06 -21.21 -12.97
N VAL A 325 -9.27 -21.54 -13.41
CA VAL A 325 -10.22 -22.33 -12.62
C VAL A 325 -9.72 -23.76 -12.43
N THR A 326 -9.12 -24.36 -13.47
CA THR A 326 -8.59 -25.72 -13.41
C THR A 326 -7.44 -25.82 -12.43
N ASP A 327 -6.49 -24.89 -12.51
CA ASP A 327 -5.30 -24.86 -11.66
C ASP A 327 -5.69 -24.59 -10.20
N ALA A 328 -6.53 -23.59 -9.95
CA ALA A 328 -6.99 -23.27 -8.61
C ALA A 328 -7.79 -24.42 -7.97
N ALA A 329 -8.74 -25.00 -8.72
CA ALA A 329 -9.51 -26.14 -8.24
C ALA A 329 -8.68 -27.44 -8.09
N GLY A 330 -7.43 -27.45 -8.57
CA GLY A 330 -6.48 -28.54 -8.44
C GLY A 330 -5.57 -28.46 -7.21
N TRP A 331 -5.68 -27.40 -6.39
CA TRP A 331 -4.95 -27.27 -5.13
C TRP A 331 -5.26 -28.42 -4.17
N ARG A 332 -4.27 -28.82 -3.35
CA ARG A 332 -4.36 -30.04 -2.53
C ARG A 332 -3.90 -29.88 -1.10
N ASN A 333 -3.37 -28.72 -0.71
CA ASN A 333 -2.87 -28.51 0.64
C ASN A 333 -4.01 -28.69 1.66
N PRO A 334 -3.96 -29.73 2.52
CA PRO A 334 -5.05 -30.06 3.45
C PRO A 334 -5.26 -29.04 4.57
N ARG A 335 -4.38 -28.03 4.69
CA ARG A 335 -4.60 -26.87 5.56
C ARG A 335 -5.69 -25.94 5.03
N TRP A 336 -5.71 -25.74 3.72
CA TRP A 336 -6.54 -24.73 3.06
C TRP A 336 -7.68 -25.34 2.25
N ILE A 337 -7.46 -26.56 1.76
CA ILE A 337 -8.31 -27.24 0.81
C ILE A 337 -8.94 -28.45 1.49
N ASP A 338 -10.20 -28.30 1.88
CA ASP A 338 -11.00 -29.41 2.41
C ASP A 338 -11.54 -30.31 1.29
N ALA A 339 -12.17 -31.43 1.69
CA ALA A 339 -12.80 -32.34 0.75
C ALA A 339 -13.94 -31.64 -0.02
N GLY A 340 -13.82 -31.63 -1.36
CA GLY A 340 -14.82 -31.00 -2.23
C GLY A 340 -14.66 -29.49 -2.39
N TRP A 341 -13.61 -28.87 -1.84
CA TRP A 341 -13.33 -27.44 -2.08
C TRP A 341 -13.25 -27.11 -3.58
N GLY A 342 -12.48 -27.87 -4.36
CA GLY A 342 -12.30 -27.60 -5.79
C GLY A 342 -13.58 -27.73 -6.63
N SER A 343 -14.51 -28.63 -6.28
CA SER A 343 -15.80 -28.70 -6.97
C SER A 343 -16.70 -27.53 -6.60
N ARG A 344 -16.71 -27.11 -5.32
CA ARG A 344 -17.42 -25.89 -4.87
C ARG A 344 -16.88 -24.63 -5.55
N PHE A 345 -15.56 -24.54 -5.70
CA PHE A 345 -14.91 -23.41 -6.38
C PHE A 345 -15.32 -23.31 -7.85
N ARG A 346 -15.23 -24.41 -8.62
CA ARG A 346 -15.71 -24.44 -10.02
C ARG A 346 -17.18 -24.03 -10.11
N ALA A 347 -18.03 -24.62 -9.28
CA ALA A 347 -19.46 -24.33 -9.27
C ALA A 347 -19.77 -22.87 -8.92
N ALA A 348 -19.03 -22.26 -8.00
CA ALA A 348 -19.21 -20.85 -7.63
C ALA A 348 -18.86 -19.90 -8.80
N VAL A 349 -17.75 -20.17 -9.50
CA VAL A 349 -17.34 -19.38 -10.67
C VAL A 349 -18.35 -19.55 -11.82
N ASP A 350 -18.75 -20.78 -12.12
CA ASP A 350 -19.76 -21.07 -13.15
C ASP A 350 -21.10 -20.39 -12.85
N ALA A 351 -21.53 -20.42 -11.59
CA ALA A 351 -22.76 -19.76 -11.14
C ALA A 351 -22.69 -18.23 -11.31
N ALA A 352 -21.54 -17.61 -11.01
CA ALA A 352 -21.33 -16.18 -11.22
C ALA A 352 -21.44 -15.80 -12.71
N VAL A 353 -20.71 -16.51 -13.58
CA VAL A 353 -20.76 -16.30 -15.03
C VAL A 353 -22.18 -16.49 -15.58
N ALA A 354 -22.88 -17.55 -15.14
CA ALA A 354 -24.26 -17.81 -15.54
C ALA A 354 -25.23 -16.71 -15.09
N ALA A 355 -25.06 -16.17 -13.88
CA ALA A 355 -25.89 -15.10 -13.34
C ALA A 355 -25.69 -13.77 -14.08
N TRP A 356 -24.45 -13.44 -14.48
CA TRP A 356 -24.15 -12.17 -15.14
C TRP A 356 -24.49 -12.15 -16.63
N THR A 357 -24.40 -13.29 -17.31
CA THR A 357 -24.63 -13.41 -18.75
C THR A 357 -25.96 -12.76 -19.21
N PRO A 358 -27.14 -13.07 -18.65
CA PRO A 358 -28.40 -12.44 -19.08
C PRO A 358 -28.48 -10.95 -18.74
N LEU A 359 -27.85 -10.52 -17.64
CA LEU A 359 -27.78 -9.10 -17.25
C LEU A 359 -26.99 -8.30 -18.29
N LEU A 360 -25.84 -8.83 -18.71
CA LEU A 360 -24.98 -8.22 -19.73
C LEU A 360 -25.62 -8.22 -21.11
N ALA A 361 -26.25 -9.33 -21.50
CA ALA A 361 -26.97 -9.43 -22.77
C ALA A 361 -28.06 -8.35 -22.87
N THR A 362 -28.83 -8.17 -21.77
CA THR A 362 -29.89 -7.16 -21.69
C THR A 362 -29.32 -5.75 -21.67
N ARG A 363 -28.29 -5.49 -20.82
CA ARG A 363 -27.69 -4.15 -20.67
C ARG A 363 -27.12 -3.61 -21.98
N TYR A 364 -26.54 -4.47 -22.81
CA TYR A 364 -25.86 -4.06 -24.04
C TYR A 364 -26.61 -4.41 -25.33
N GLY A 365 -27.73 -5.14 -25.26
CA GLY A 365 -28.47 -5.58 -26.45
C GLY A 365 -27.64 -6.50 -27.36
N ILE A 366 -26.83 -7.37 -26.77
CA ILE A 366 -25.90 -8.27 -27.48
C ILE A 366 -26.32 -9.73 -27.38
N ALA A 367 -25.76 -10.58 -28.26
CA ALA A 367 -26.00 -12.02 -28.22
C ALA A 367 -25.52 -12.63 -26.89
N THR A 368 -26.23 -13.66 -26.42
CA THR A 368 -25.90 -14.37 -25.17
C THR A 368 -24.46 -14.91 -25.17
N ALA A 369 -23.95 -15.35 -26.32
CA ALA A 369 -22.57 -15.83 -26.44
C ALA A 369 -21.53 -14.73 -26.20
N ASP A 370 -21.76 -13.51 -26.71
CA ASP A 370 -20.86 -12.37 -26.49
C ASP A 370 -20.95 -11.86 -25.06
N ALA A 371 -22.16 -11.82 -24.49
CA ALA A 371 -22.38 -11.49 -23.09
C ALA A 371 -21.67 -12.48 -22.14
N ARG A 372 -21.70 -13.78 -22.48
CA ARG A 372 -20.99 -14.81 -21.75
C ARG A 372 -19.47 -14.61 -21.83
N ARG A 373 -18.92 -14.29 -23.01
CA ARG A 373 -17.48 -13.97 -23.16
C ARG A 373 -17.05 -12.82 -22.26
N ILE A 374 -17.87 -11.79 -22.14
CA ILE A 374 -17.63 -10.66 -21.24
C ILE A 374 -17.65 -11.12 -19.77
N ALA A 375 -18.67 -11.89 -19.37
CA ALA A 375 -18.77 -12.42 -18.01
C ALA A 375 -17.56 -13.29 -17.63
N GLU A 376 -17.10 -14.14 -18.55
CA GLU A 376 -15.92 -14.99 -18.38
C GLU A 376 -14.64 -14.17 -18.24
N ALA A 377 -14.46 -13.12 -19.06
CA ALA A 377 -13.31 -12.22 -18.95
C ALA A 377 -13.27 -11.47 -17.61
N VAL A 378 -14.41 -11.01 -17.11
CA VAL A 378 -14.51 -10.36 -15.79
C VAL A 378 -14.17 -11.35 -14.67
N ALA A 379 -14.73 -12.56 -14.71
CA ALA A 379 -14.41 -13.61 -13.75
C ALA A 379 -12.92 -13.97 -13.78
N ALA A 380 -12.32 -14.07 -14.97
CA ALA A 380 -10.91 -14.41 -15.13
C ALA A 380 -10.00 -13.36 -14.50
N GLN A 381 -10.28 -12.08 -14.74
CA GLN A 381 -9.51 -10.98 -14.16
C GLN A 381 -9.67 -10.93 -12.62
N GLY A 382 -10.91 -11.08 -12.12
CA GLY A 382 -11.17 -11.11 -10.67
C GLY A 382 -10.45 -12.26 -9.96
N LEU A 383 -10.42 -13.44 -10.60
CA LEU A 383 -9.65 -14.58 -10.10
C LEU A 383 -8.15 -14.32 -10.19
N SER A 384 -7.64 -13.81 -11.30
CA SER A 384 -6.21 -13.65 -11.55
C SER A 384 -5.50 -12.87 -10.45
N GLY A 385 -6.06 -11.73 -10.02
CA GLY A 385 -5.47 -10.94 -8.95
C GLY A 385 -5.44 -11.66 -7.60
N SER A 386 -6.53 -12.35 -7.25
CA SER A 386 -6.65 -13.08 -5.98
C SER A 386 -5.80 -14.34 -5.96
N VAL A 387 -5.89 -15.14 -7.03
CA VAL A 387 -5.15 -16.39 -7.22
C VAL A 387 -3.65 -16.09 -7.26
N GLY A 388 -3.21 -15.08 -8.00
CA GLY A 388 -1.81 -14.67 -8.08
C GLY A 388 -1.24 -14.35 -6.69
N LEU A 389 -1.93 -13.52 -5.91
CA LEU A 389 -1.49 -13.21 -4.54
C LEU A 389 -1.36 -14.46 -3.67
N ILE A 390 -2.32 -15.39 -3.76
CA ILE A 390 -2.27 -16.65 -3.01
C ILE A 390 -1.06 -17.47 -3.47
N THR A 391 -0.92 -17.74 -4.77
CA THR A 391 0.10 -18.64 -5.31
C THR A 391 1.52 -18.09 -5.15
N ASP A 392 1.68 -16.77 -5.16
CA ASP A 392 2.98 -16.12 -4.98
C ASP A 392 3.46 -16.18 -3.51
N ASN A 393 2.56 -16.43 -2.55
CA ASN A 393 2.84 -16.33 -1.11
C ASN A 393 2.50 -17.61 -0.31
N MET A 394 1.96 -18.65 -0.96
CA MET A 394 1.50 -19.86 -0.31
C MET A 394 1.82 -21.13 -1.09
N GLU A 395 2.23 -22.17 -0.36
CA GLU A 395 2.46 -23.51 -0.90
C GLU A 395 1.16 -24.32 -0.92
N LEU A 396 0.49 -24.38 -2.08
CA LEU A 396 -0.85 -24.97 -2.21
C LEU A 396 -0.86 -26.44 -2.65
N GLN A 397 0.31 -26.99 -3.00
CA GLN A 397 0.46 -28.36 -3.48
C GLN A 397 1.08 -29.31 -2.45
N LYS A 398 1.67 -28.78 -1.39
CA LYS A 398 2.34 -29.55 -0.33
C LYS A 398 1.51 -29.48 0.96
N ASP A 399 1.62 -30.50 1.81
CA ASP A 399 1.09 -30.42 3.17
C ASP A 399 2.02 -29.52 4.01
N THR A 400 1.54 -28.33 4.35
CA THR A 400 2.29 -27.36 5.16
C THR A 400 1.91 -27.40 6.63
N ARG A 401 1.07 -28.36 7.06
CA ARG A 401 0.69 -28.50 8.46
C ARG A 401 1.90 -28.92 9.30
N LEU A 402 1.94 -28.46 10.55
CA LEU A 402 3.02 -28.82 11.47
C LEU A 402 3.06 -30.34 11.65
N PRO A 403 4.24 -30.99 11.69
CA PRO A 403 4.36 -32.44 11.73
C PRO A 403 3.84 -33.02 13.05
N ASP A 404 3.31 -34.25 13.02
CA ASP A 404 2.71 -34.91 14.19
C ASP A 404 3.65 -34.98 15.40
N TRP A 405 4.95 -35.18 15.15
CA TRP A 405 5.94 -35.22 16.22
C TRP A 405 6.08 -33.88 16.94
N LEU A 406 5.73 -32.75 16.32
CA LEU A 406 5.81 -31.43 16.98
C LEU A 406 4.49 -31.06 17.69
N ARG A 407 3.39 -31.74 17.37
CA ARG A 407 2.07 -31.48 17.97
C ARG A 407 2.02 -31.96 19.43
N GLY A 408 1.25 -31.26 20.25
CA GLY A 408 1.02 -31.55 21.66
C GLY A 408 1.32 -30.38 22.60
N SER A 409 1.40 -30.68 23.89
CA SER A 409 1.68 -29.70 24.94
C SER A 409 3.16 -29.70 25.32
N TRP A 410 3.70 -28.51 25.48
CA TRP A 410 5.13 -28.25 25.69
C TRP A 410 5.36 -27.28 26.85
N SER A 411 6.52 -27.39 27.49
CA SER A 411 7.04 -26.40 28.43
C SER A 411 8.50 -26.08 28.13
N TRP A 412 8.98 -24.91 28.53
CA TRP A 412 10.39 -24.53 28.32
C TRP A 412 10.94 -23.66 29.45
N SER A 413 12.26 -23.55 29.47
CA SER A 413 13.01 -22.62 30.30
C SER A 413 14.21 -22.06 29.53
N GLY A 414 14.59 -20.82 29.83
CA GLY A 414 15.73 -20.11 29.22
C GLY A 414 15.39 -19.20 28.03
N GLY A 415 14.19 -19.33 27.45
CA GLY A 415 13.68 -18.53 26.31
C GLY A 415 14.44 -18.70 24.99
N ALA A 416 13.78 -18.40 23.87
CA ALA A 416 14.39 -18.31 22.54
C ALA A 416 13.98 -17.02 21.83
N ASP A 417 14.97 -16.17 21.51
CA ASP A 417 14.75 -14.87 20.89
C ASP A 417 14.12 -15.02 19.49
N ASP A 418 13.28 -14.05 19.11
CA ASP A 418 12.57 -14.02 17.82
C ASP A 418 11.68 -15.23 17.56
N THR A 419 11.28 -15.95 18.62
CA THR A 419 10.31 -17.05 18.56
C THR A 419 9.13 -16.79 19.49
N PRO A 420 8.00 -17.51 19.35
CA PRO A 420 6.92 -17.52 20.34
C PRO A 420 7.37 -17.91 21.75
N PHE A 421 8.54 -18.56 21.87
CA PHE A 421 9.08 -19.08 23.13
C PHE A 421 10.09 -18.10 23.77
N ALA A 422 10.01 -16.80 23.47
CA ALA A 422 10.96 -15.80 23.95
C ALA A 422 10.94 -15.56 25.47
N ALA A 423 9.82 -15.85 26.15
CA ALA A 423 9.73 -15.69 27.60
C ALA A 423 10.75 -16.60 28.33
N PRO A 424 11.30 -16.17 29.50
CA PRO A 424 12.27 -16.96 30.26
C PRO A 424 11.78 -18.37 30.64
N SER A 425 10.48 -18.58 30.72
CA SER A 425 9.83 -19.89 30.81
C SER A 425 8.39 -19.76 30.35
N GLY A 426 7.75 -20.90 30.04
CA GLY A 426 6.33 -20.91 29.68
C GLY A 426 5.82 -22.28 29.28
N THR A 427 4.57 -22.30 28.84
CA THR A 427 3.88 -23.48 28.30
C THR A 427 3.22 -23.15 26.96
N ALA A 428 3.21 -24.11 26.04
CA ALA A 428 2.59 -23.96 24.74
C ALA A 428 1.77 -25.20 24.35
N ARG A 429 0.75 -24.99 23.53
CA ARG A 429 0.04 -26.04 22.80
C ARG A 429 0.32 -25.86 21.31
N ILE A 430 0.79 -26.91 20.66
CA ILE A 430 1.02 -26.93 19.22
C ILE A 430 0.01 -27.89 18.59
N ASP A 431 -0.77 -27.42 17.62
CA ASP A 431 -1.66 -28.25 16.80
C ASP A 431 -1.20 -28.30 15.34
N ALA A 432 -2.05 -28.79 14.44
CA ALA A 432 -1.69 -28.98 13.04
C ALA A 432 -1.40 -27.67 12.30
N ALA A 433 -1.84 -26.52 12.82
CA ALA A 433 -1.72 -25.23 12.13
C ALA A 433 -1.18 -24.09 13.01
N ASN A 434 -1.20 -24.24 14.34
CA ASN A 434 -0.94 -23.16 15.27
C ASN A 434 0.06 -23.53 16.37
N VAL A 435 0.83 -22.52 16.79
CA VAL A 435 1.59 -22.51 18.03
C VAL A 435 0.90 -21.53 18.98
N CYS A 436 0.37 -22.06 20.09
CA CYS A 436 -0.34 -21.28 21.09
C CYS A 436 0.47 -21.15 22.38
N VAL A 437 0.80 -19.94 22.79
CA VAL A 437 1.47 -19.62 24.05
C VAL A 437 0.50 -18.87 24.94
N GLY A 438 0.08 -19.49 26.05
CA GLY A 438 -1.05 -18.98 26.82
C GLY A 438 -2.33 -18.96 25.99
N THR A 439 -2.95 -17.79 25.87
CA THR A 439 -4.13 -17.54 25.03
C THR A 439 -3.79 -17.15 23.60
N ASP A 440 -2.53 -16.80 23.33
CA ASP A 440 -2.11 -16.23 22.05
C ASP A 440 -1.73 -17.34 21.09
N CYS A 441 -2.47 -17.48 20.00
CA CYS A 441 -2.25 -18.50 18.98
C CYS A 441 -1.81 -17.87 17.67
N THR A 442 -0.65 -18.29 17.17
CA THR A 442 -0.10 -17.84 15.89
C THR A 442 -0.08 -19.01 14.90
N GLY A 443 -0.56 -18.76 13.68
CA GLY A 443 -0.53 -19.74 12.60
C GLY A 443 0.86 -19.89 11.99
N TYR A 444 1.34 -21.13 11.87
CA TYR A 444 2.65 -21.48 11.29
C TYR A 444 2.50 -22.50 10.17
N ASP A 445 3.26 -22.34 9.09
CA ASP A 445 3.39 -23.33 8.01
C ASP A 445 4.81 -23.90 7.97
N VAL A 446 4.93 -25.16 7.56
CA VAL A 446 6.22 -25.78 7.22
C VAL A 446 6.74 -25.14 5.92
N ALA A 447 7.83 -24.39 6.02
CA ALA A 447 8.54 -23.84 4.87
C ALA A 447 9.52 -24.85 4.28
N GLU A 448 10.22 -25.58 5.16
CA GLU A 448 11.19 -26.60 4.76
C GLU A 448 11.19 -27.75 5.76
N GLN A 449 11.41 -28.98 5.27
CA GLN A 449 11.50 -30.18 6.09
C GLN A 449 12.57 -31.12 5.57
N GLY A 450 13.32 -31.72 6.50
CA GLY A 450 14.32 -32.73 6.22
C GLY A 450 15.72 -32.16 6.06
N GLU A 451 16.54 -32.82 5.25
CA GLU A 451 18.01 -32.63 5.24
C GLU A 451 18.46 -31.23 4.78
N GLY A 452 17.56 -30.42 4.21
CA GLY A 452 17.81 -29.01 3.90
C GLY A 452 17.70 -28.05 5.09
N VAL A 453 17.08 -28.48 6.20
CA VAL A 453 16.99 -27.67 7.43
C VAL A 453 18.30 -27.75 8.20
N GLU A 454 18.99 -26.61 8.32
CA GLU A 454 20.27 -26.53 9.02
C GLU A 454 20.12 -26.80 10.53
N ILE A 455 20.95 -27.70 11.05
CA ILE A 455 21.07 -28.00 12.48
C ILE A 455 22.34 -27.36 13.02
N ASP A 456 22.21 -26.32 13.85
CA ASP A 456 23.38 -25.67 14.46
C ASP A 456 23.99 -26.58 15.54
N ALA A 457 25.07 -27.27 15.17
CA ALA A 457 25.81 -28.15 16.06
C ALA A 457 26.38 -27.42 17.30
N LYS A 458 26.64 -26.11 17.22
CA LYS A 458 27.10 -25.32 18.38
C LYS A 458 25.98 -25.15 19.40
N GLN A 459 24.75 -24.86 18.96
CA GLN A 459 23.59 -24.74 19.85
C GLN A 459 23.27 -26.07 20.52
N VAL A 460 23.28 -27.17 19.75
CA VAL A 460 23.10 -28.53 20.26
C VAL A 460 24.12 -28.84 21.36
N LYS A 461 25.40 -28.57 21.10
CA LYS A 461 26.49 -28.78 22.06
C LYS A 461 26.37 -27.88 23.30
N ALA A 462 26.04 -26.61 23.11
CA ALA A 462 25.94 -25.63 24.19
C ALA A 462 24.81 -25.94 25.18
N LEU A 463 23.69 -26.48 24.69
CA LEU A 463 22.56 -26.90 25.52
C LEU A 463 22.70 -28.33 26.05
N GLY A 464 23.75 -29.06 25.68
CA GLY A 464 24.00 -30.43 26.12
C GLY A 464 22.90 -31.41 25.70
N VAL A 465 22.27 -31.18 24.55
CA VAL A 465 21.16 -32.01 24.05
C VAL A 465 21.64 -32.95 22.94
N THR A 466 20.94 -34.07 22.78
CA THR A 466 21.22 -35.07 21.74
C THR A 466 20.06 -35.12 20.74
N PRO A 467 20.28 -34.89 19.43
CA PRO A 467 19.27 -35.07 18.41
C PRO A 467 18.72 -36.51 18.39
N ALA A 468 17.44 -36.67 18.05
CA ALA A 468 16.84 -37.99 17.89
C ALA A 468 17.44 -38.76 16.69
N PRO A 469 17.37 -40.10 16.65
CA PRO A 469 17.70 -40.86 15.46
C PRO A 469 16.90 -40.36 14.24
N GLY A 470 17.60 -40.02 13.15
CA GLY A 470 16.96 -39.46 11.96
C GLY A 470 16.50 -38.00 12.07
N ALA A 471 16.94 -37.25 13.09
CA ALA A 471 16.53 -35.86 13.30
C ALA A 471 16.74 -34.96 12.09
N ALA A 472 17.82 -35.15 11.32
CA ALA A 472 18.06 -34.40 10.08
C ALA A 472 16.92 -34.58 9.05
N LYS A 473 16.25 -35.74 9.02
CA LYS A 473 15.13 -35.99 8.11
C LYS A 473 13.79 -35.47 8.65
N GLN A 474 13.72 -35.13 9.93
CA GLN A 474 12.51 -34.70 10.62
C GLN A 474 12.53 -33.23 11.05
N ALA A 475 13.69 -32.58 10.99
CA ALA A 475 13.85 -31.17 11.27
C ALA A 475 12.95 -30.36 10.34
N VAL A 476 12.36 -29.29 10.88
CA VAL A 476 11.44 -28.41 10.15
C VAL A 476 11.80 -26.95 10.38
N SER A 477 11.67 -26.15 9.33
CA SER A 477 11.62 -24.70 9.41
C SER A 477 10.16 -24.26 9.26
N LEU A 478 9.69 -23.45 10.21
CA LEU A 478 8.33 -22.96 10.29
C LEU A 478 8.29 -21.45 10.03
N VAL A 479 7.33 -20.99 9.23
CA VAL A 479 7.11 -19.56 8.98
C VAL A 479 5.74 -19.14 9.46
N SER A 480 5.67 -17.99 10.14
CA SER A 480 4.42 -17.43 10.61
C SER A 480 3.77 -16.52 9.55
N ALA A 481 2.44 -16.40 9.58
CA ALA A 481 1.73 -15.45 8.71
C ALA A 481 2.09 -13.99 9.00
N THR A 482 2.53 -13.65 10.22
CA THR A 482 2.89 -12.29 10.65
C THR A 482 4.39 -11.99 10.51
N GLY A 483 5.16 -12.90 9.91
CA GLY A 483 6.62 -12.83 9.85
C GLY A 483 7.32 -13.55 11.01
N GLY A 484 8.58 -13.93 10.80
CA GLY A 484 9.37 -14.72 11.74
C GLY A 484 9.46 -16.21 11.38
N SER A 485 10.64 -16.78 11.62
CA SER A 485 10.97 -18.18 11.32
C SER A 485 11.36 -18.92 12.60
N VAL A 486 10.89 -20.15 12.76
CA VAL A 486 11.25 -21.03 13.87
C VAL A 486 11.73 -22.35 13.31
N THR A 487 12.97 -22.72 13.63
CA THR A 487 13.48 -24.06 13.35
C THR A 487 13.17 -24.97 14.52
N ALA A 488 12.65 -26.17 14.26
CA ALA A 488 12.37 -27.19 15.27
C ALA A 488 13.06 -28.51 14.91
N ILE A 489 13.83 -29.05 15.85
CA ILE A 489 14.62 -30.27 15.68
C ILE A 489 14.21 -31.28 16.76
N PRO A 490 13.84 -32.52 16.41
CA PRO A 490 13.49 -33.53 17.41
C PRO A 490 14.73 -33.99 18.17
N LEU A 491 14.61 -34.06 19.49
CA LEU A 491 15.64 -34.52 20.42
C LEU A 491 15.33 -35.92 20.95
N ALA A 492 16.37 -36.61 21.43
CA ALA A 492 16.20 -37.85 22.18
C ALA A 492 15.27 -37.63 23.40
N GLY A 493 14.41 -38.61 23.69
CA GLY A 493 13.43 -38.53 24.79
C GLY A 493 12.14 -37.77 24.44
N GLY A 494 11.89 -37.46 23.17
CA GLY A 494 10.61 -36.87 22.71
C GLY A 494 10.48 -35.35 22.90
N ASN A 495 11.60 -34.70 23.25
CA ASN A 495 11.73 -33.24 23.38
C ASN A 495 12.02 -32.60 22.01
N ALA A 496 11.99 -31.27 21.95
CA ALA A 496 12.37 -30.53 20.75
C ALA A 496 13.36 -29.41 21.09
N LEU A 497 14.35 -29.19 20.22
CA LEU A 497 15.14 -27.97 20.21
C LEU A 497 14.44 -26.99 19.27
N VAL A 498 14.22 -25.76 19.73
CA VAL A 498 13.65 -24.69 18.90
C VAL A 498 14.55 -23.47 18.89
N SER A 499 14.69 -22.84 17.73
CA SER A 499 15.53 -21.66 17.54
C SER A 499 14.93 -20.71 16.50
N GLY A 500 15.16 -19.40 16.71
CA GLY A 500 14.99 -18.35 15.70
C GLY A 500 16.36 -17.90 15.19
N TYR A 501 16.58 -16.59 15.05
CA TYR A 501 17.89 -16.03 14.67
C TYR A 501 18.86 -15.89 15.86
N GLY A 502 18.35 -15.96 17.09
CA GLY A 502 19.11 -15.77 18.32
C GLY A 502 19.31 -17.06 19.12
N LYS A 503 19.13 -16.94 20.44
CA LYS A 503 19.31 -18.06 21.38
C LYS A 503 18.27 -19.17 21.16
N ALA A 504 18.69 -20.42 21.25
CA ALA A 504 17.81 -21.58 21.21
C ALA A 504 17.28 -21.98 22.60
N THR A 505 16.13 -22.65 22.64
CA THR A 505 15.56 -23.25 23.86
C THR A 505 15.10 -24.68 23.62
N VAL A 506 14.96 -25.43 24.71
CA VAL A 506 14.47 -26.81 24.68
C VAL A 506 13.01 -26.82 25.10
N LEU A 507 12.16 -27.28 24.20
CA LEU A 507 10.78 -27.63 24.51
C LEU A 507 10.74 -29.04 25.10
N LYS A 508 10.28 -29.13 26.34
CA LYS A 508 10.01 -30.39 27.03
C LYS A 508 8.56 -30.78 26.79
N ARG A 509 8.35 -32.02 26.34
CA ARG A 509 6.99 -32.53 26.16
C ARG A 509 6.33 -32.70 27.52
N ALA A 510 5.10 -32.21 27.68
CA ALA A 510 4.33 -32.49 28.88
C ALA A 510 4.10 -33.99 29.02
N ALA A 511 4.30 -34.55 30.22
CA ALA A 511 3.89 -35.93 30.50
C ALA A 511 2.37 -36.03 30.33
N LYS A 512 1.89 -37.12 29.73
CA LYS A 512 0.45 -37.41 29.59
C LYS A 512 -0.21 -37.57 30.95
#